data_AF-T1EIT8-F1
#
_entry.id   AF-T1EIT8-F1
#
_cell.length_a   1.000
_cell.length_b   1.000
_cell.length_c   1.000
_cell.angle_alpha   90.00
_cell.angle_beta   90.00
_cell.angle_gamma   90.00
#
_symmetry.space_group_name_H-M   'P 1'
#
loop_
_entity.id
_entity.type
_entity.pdbx_description
1 polymer ?
#
loop_
_entity_poly.entity_id
_entity_poly.type
_entity_poly.pdbx_seq_one_letter_code
_entity_poly.pdbx_strand_id
1 'polypeptide(L)' 'KKKTILPNEKTQILEDYYQSHLTFPYPDQETRELLASQCGISHNQVLKWFSNRR' A
#
# COMPACT_ATOMS: atom_id res chain seq x y z
N LYS A 1 -0.50 15.03 -17.58
CA LYS A 1 -0.75 13.77 -16.83
C LYS A 1 -0.79 14.12 -15.34
N LYS A 2 -1.95 14.10 -14.68
CA LYS A 2 -2.07 14.44 -13.25
C LYS A 2 -1.38 13.36 -12.42
N LYS A 3 -0.30 13.69 -11.71
CA LYS A 3 0.28 12.83 -10.67
C LYS A 3 -0.71 12.84 -9.50
N THR A 4 -1.54 11.81 -9.40
CA THR A 4 -2.35 11.58 -8.21
C THR A 4 -1.40 11.17 -7.09
N ILE A 5 -0.91 12.15 -6.35
CA ILE A 5 -0.24 11.93 -5.07
C ILE A 5 -1.33 11.36 -4.17
N LEU A 6 -1.21 10.09 -3.77
CA LEU A 6 -2.11 9.52 -2.79
C LEU A 6 -1.97 10.35 -1.50
N PRO A 7 -3.07 10.72 -0.83
CA PRO A 7 -2.99 11.50 0.41
C PRO A 7 -2.10 10.77 1.42
N ASN A 8 -1.16 11.48 2.05
CA ASN A 8 -0.19 10.89 2.97
C ASN A 8 -0.85 10.03 4.05
N GLU A 9 -2.02 10.42 4.56
CA GLU A 9 -2.81 9.66 5.53
C GLU A 9 -3.22 8.28 5.03
N LYS A 10 -3.67 8.18 3.77
CA LYS A 10 -4.08 6.91 3.16
C LYS A 10 -2.91 5.99 2.87
N THR A 11 -1.71 6.54 2.69
CA THR A 11 -0.50 5.74 2.46
C THR A 11 0.25 5.43 3.74
N GLN A 12 -0.10 6.05 4.87
CA GLN A 12 0.61 5.86 6.13
C GLN A 12 0.48 4.43 6.66
N ILE A 13 -0.69 3.81 6.47
CA ILE A 13 -0.93 2.39 6.81
C ILE A 13 -0.08 1.46 5.92
N LEU A 14 0.05 1.78 4.63
CA LEU A 14 0.92 1.03 3.72
C LEU A 14 2.41 1.18 4.08
N GLU A 15 2.79 2.39 4.49
CA GLU A 15 4.15 2.72 4.93
C GLU A 15 4.53 2.00 6.23
N ASP A 16 3.64 2.02 7.22
CA ASP A 16 3.82 1.32 8.50
C ASP A 16 3.97 -0.19 8.27
N TYR A 17 3.11 -0.77 7.45
CA TYR A 17 3.22 -2.18 7.06
C TYR A 17 4.56 -2.48 6.39
N TYR A 18 4.97 -1.66 5.43
CA TYR A 18 6.23 -1.84 4.68
C TYR A 18 7.46 -1.75 5.61
N GLN A 19 7.48 -0.78 6.54
CA GLN A 19 8.55 -0.64 7.52
C GLN A 19 8.56 -1.77 8.55
N SER A 20 7.40 -2.33 8.90
CA SER A 20 7.32 -3.50 9.78
C SER A 20 7.71 -4.81 9.08
N HIS A 21 7.66 -4.87 7.74
CA HIS A 21 7.93 -6.07 6.93
C HIS A 21 9.13 -5.89 5.98
N LEU A 22 10.25 -5.35 6.46
CA LEU A 22 11.45 -5.11 5.65
C LEU A 22 12.07 -6.38 5.06
N THR A 23 11.88 -7.54 5.71
CA THR A 23 12.39 -8.84 5.24
C THR A 23 11.48 -9.50 4.20
N PHE A 24 10.18 -9.23 4.24
CA PHE A 24 9.21 -9.73 3.25
C PHE A 24 8.12 -8.69 2.95
N PRO A 25 8.44 -7.64 2.20
CA PRO A 25 7.57 -6.48 2.02
C PRO A 25 6.39 -6.73 1.06
N TYR A 26 6.19 -7.96 0.62
CA TYR A 26 5.13 -8.34 -0.33
C TYR A 26 3.99 -9.02 0.40
N PRO A 27 2.95 -8.28 0.79
CA PRO A 27 1.77 -8.88 1.39
C PRO A 27 1.12 -9.90 0.46
N ASP A 28 0.58 -10.97 1.03
CA ASP A 28 -0.34 -11.92 0.38
C ASP A 28 -1.66 -11.23 -0.04
N GLN A 29 -2.52 -11.97 -0.73
CA GLN A 29 -3.79 -11.46 -1.27
C GLN A 29 -4.69 -10.92 -0.14
N GLU A 30 -4.81 -11.66 0.97
CA GLU A 30 -5.64 -11.30 2.12
C GLU A 30 -5.13 -10.02 2.78
N THR A 31 -3.82 -9.94 3.02
CA THR A 31 -3.21 -8.75 3.61
C THR A 31 -3.37 -7.53 2.69
N ARG A 32 -3.27 -7.70 1.37
CA ARG A 32 -3.51 -6.59 0.43
C ARG A 32 -4.96 -6.11 0.45
N GLU A 33 -5.94 -7.00 0.60
CA GLU A 33 -7.34 -6.64 0.74
C GLU A 33 -7.61 -5.92 2.06
N LEU A 34 -6.99 -6.37 3.15
CA LEU A 34 -7.04 -5.69 4.44
C LEU A 34 -6.49 -4.26 4.34
N LEU A 35 -5.31 -4.10 3.75
CA LEU A 35 -4.67 -2.79 3.53
C LEU A 35 -5.51 -1.90 2.61
N ALA A 36 -6.09 -2.46 1.55
CA ALA A 36 -6.98 -1.76 0.63
C ALA A 36 -8.23 -1.23 1.36
N SER A 37 -8.85 -2.07 2.18
CA SER A 37 -10.01 -1.72 3.01
C SER A 37 -9.68 -0.61 4.00
N GLN A 38 -8.57 -0.76 4.75
CA GLN A 38 -8.13 0.23 5.74
C GLN A 38 -7.77 1.59 5.12
N CYS A 39 -7.11 1.59 3.96
CA CYS A 39 -6.75 2.82 3.27
C CYS A 39 -7.93 3.42 2.47
N GLY A 40 -9.02 2.66 2.30
CA GLY A 40 -10.12 3.00 1.41
C GLY A 40 -9.66 3.22 -0.04
N ILE A 41 -8.82 2.30 -0.54
CA ILE A 41 -8.29 2.27 -1.91
C ILE A 41 -8.49 0.87 -2.50
N SER A 42 -8.30 0.71 -3.81
CA SER A 42 -8.42 -0.61 -4.44
C SER A 42 -7.17 -1.47 -4.25
N HIS A 43 -7.34 -2.80 -4.27
CA HIS A 43 -6.26 -3.80 -4.30
C HIS A 43 -5.17 -3.46 -5.34
N ASN A 44 -5.57 -3.02 -6.54
CA ASN A 44 -4.63 -2.64 -7.59
C ASN A 44 -3.81 -1.38 -7.27
N GLN A 45 -4.33 -0.47 -6.43
CA GLN A 45 -3.60 0.71 -5.97
C GLN A 45 -2.57 0.34 -4.91
N VAL A 46 -2.91 -0.59 -4.01
CA VAL A 46 -1.96 -1.19 -3.04
C VAL A 46 -0.80 -1.84 -3.79
N LEU A 47 -1.09 -2.69 -4.78
CA LEU A 47 -0.06 -3.32 -5.61
C LEU A 47 0.87 -2.31 -6.28
N LYS A 48 0.31 -1.27 -6.90
CA LYS A 48 1.10 -0.20 -7.54
C LYS A 48 1.94 0.58 -6.54
N TRP A 49 1.42 0.81 -5.33
CA TRP A 49 2.16 1.50 -4.27
C TRP A 49 3.38 0.69 -3.83
N PHE A 50 3.20 -0.59 -3.51
CA PHE A 50 4.31 -1.50 -3.16
C PHE A 50 5.30 -1.70 -4.32
N SER A 51 4.83 -1.68 -5.57
CA SER A 51 5.69 -1.79 -6.76
C SER A 51 6.57 -0.54 -6.97
N ASN A 52 6.02 0.65 -6.71
CA ASN A 52 6.74 1.92 -6.84
C ASN A 52 7.66 2.22 -5.64
N ARG A 53 7.47 1.54 -4.52
CA ARG A 53 8.26 1.69 -3.29
C ARG A 53 9.49 0.77 -3.20
N ARG A 54 9.75 -0.07 -4.22
CA ARG A 54 10.96 -0.91 -4.32
C ARG A 54 12.25 -0.11 -4.23
#